data_AF-K1QWF1-F1
#
_entry.id   AF-K1QWF1-F1
#
_cell.length_a   1.000
_cell.length_b   1.000
_cell.length_c   1.000
_cell.angle_alpha   90.00
_cell.angle_beta   90.00
_cell.angle_gamma   90.00
#
_symmetry.space_group_name_H-M   'P 1'
#
loop_
_entity.id
_entity.type
_entity.pdbx_description
1 polymer ?
#
loop_
_entity_poly.entity_id
_entity_poly.type
_entity_poly.pdbx_seq_one_letter_code
_entity_poly.pdbx_strand_id
1 'polypeptide(L)'
;MTQSCDGDWVRYGDSCYRYYTSQMRWMDAFKTCQSDNGFLTDIENADEQAFLQNLTDGGEFWIGASDCAGIWLWYGSTQPWGFTKWDTHQPDNFRNNEHCGEIRPHGMWNDFPCSHTRPFVCKRKVTLSFCDKTWSTRGGRCYKRFPGTLTWINALKLCQSNSATLVNIENFAEQTYVNVNHKIWN
;
A
#
# COMPACT_ATOMS: atom_id res chain seq x y z
N MET A 1 -15.53 -7.41 -3.97
CA MET A 1 -14.10 -7.08 -3.83
C MET A 1 -13.98 -6.00 -2.78
N THR A 2 -13.36 -6.27 -1.64
CA THR A 2 -13.10 -5.24 -0.64
C THR A 2 -11.66 -4.77 -0.82
N GLN A 3 -11.49 -3.47 -1.08
CA GLN A 3 -10.17 -2.85 -1.13
C GLN A 3 -9.78 -2.43 0.27
N SER A 4 -8.63 -2.90 0.75
CA SER A 4 -8.20 -2.53 2.09
C SER A 4 -6.71 -2.32 2.24
N CYS A 5 -6.37 -1.48 3.19
CA CYS A 5 -5.04 -1.38 3.76
C CYS A 5 -5.00 -2.20 5.06
N ASP A 6 -3.88 -2.84 5.30
CA ASP A 6 -3.63 -3.69 6.48
C ASP A 6 -2.66 -3.00 7.43
N GLY A 7 -2.80 -3.23 8.74
CA GLY A 7 -1.93 -2.65 9.76
C GLY A 7 -1.98 -1.13 9.80
N ASP A 8 -0.81 -0.49 9.90
CA ASP A 8 -0.66 0.97 10.04
C ASP A 8 -0.76 1.74 8.71
N TRP A 9 -1.24 1.10 7.65
CA TRP A 9 -1.36 1.73 6.34
C TRP A 9 -2.68 2.50 6.23
N VAL A 10 -2.59 3.78 5.87
CA VAL A 10 -3.72 4.68 5.69
C VAL A 10 -4.19 4.62 4.25
N ARG A 11 -5.50 4.42 4.03
CA ARG A 11 -6.09 4.40 2.69
C ARG A 11 -6.38 5.80 2.19
N TYR A 12 -6.01 6.06 0.94
CA TYR A 12 -6.47 7.22 0.18
C TYR A 12 -6.66 6.81 -1.29
N GLY A 13 -7.87 7.01 -1.82
CA GLY A 13 -8.26 6.48 -3.13
C GLY A 13 -8.06 4.96 -3.24
N ASP A 14 -7.38 4.54 -4.31
CA ASP A 14 -7.03 3.15 -4.62
C ASP A 14 -5.61 2.78 -4.15
N SER A 15 -5.07 3.53 -3.19
CA SER A 15 -3.73 3.33 -2.64
C SER A 15 -3.73 3.30 -1.12
N CYS A 16 -2.69 2.67 -0.59
CA CYS A 16 -2.33 2.59 0.82
C CYS A 16 -1.01 3.32 1.02
N TYR A 17 -0.93 4.10 2.10
CA TYR A 17 0.23 4.92 2.44
C TYR A 17 0.70 4.62 3.85
N ARG A 18 2.02 4.64 4.06
CA ARG A 18 2.59 4.54 5.40
C ARG A 18 3.70 5.57 5.56
N TYR A 19 3.58 6.39 6.59
CA TYR A 19 4.59 7.35 6.97
C TYR A 19 5.57 6.71 7.94
N TYR A 20 6.86 6.77 7.60
CA TYR A 20 7.96 6.33 8.42
C TYR A 20 8.70 7.55 8.97
N THR A 21 8.66 7.73 10.29
CA THR A 21 9.34 8.83 10.98
C THR A 21 10.85 8.60 11.11
N SER A 22 11.32 7.36 10.97
CA SER A 22 12.74 7.03 10.93
C SER A 22 13.40 7.66 9.71
N GLN A 23 14.51 8.36 9.91
CA GLN A 23 15.20 9.02 8.81
C GLN A 23 16.15 8.06 8.10
N MET A 24 16.06 8.00 6.77
CA MET A 24 16.91 7.15 5.93
C MET A 24 17.39 7.91 4.70
N ARG A 25 18.50 7.44 4.11
CA ARG A 25 18.91 7.89 2.79
C ARG A 25 17.87 7.48 1.76
N TRP A 26 17.74 8.25 0.68
CA TRP A 26 16.66 8.05 -0.28
C TRP A 26 16.60 6.60 -0.81
N MET A 27 17.76 6.01 -1.16
CA MET A 27 17.81 4.64 -1.67
C MET A 27 17.49 3.58 -0.60
N ASP A 28 17.79 3.84 0.67
CA ASP A 28 17.47 2.94 1.78
C ASP A 28 15.98 3.02 2.14
N ALA A 29 15.40 4.22 2.09
CA ALA A 29 13.95 4.45 2.20
C ALA A 29 13.19 3.72 1.07
N PHE A 30 13.67 3.83 -0.17
CA PHE A 30 13.13 3.10 -1.31
C PHE A 30 13.13 1.58 -1.10
N LYS A 31 14.26 1.01 -0.68
CA LYS A 31 14.37 -0.44 -0.39
C LYS A 31 13.44 -0.88 0.75
N THR A 32 13.23 0.00 1.73
CA THR A 32 12.27 -0.25 2.81
C THR A 32 10.85 -0.34 2.24
N CYS A 33 10.43 0.62 1.40
CA CYS A 33 9.13 0.56 0.74
C CYS A 33 8.96 -0.68 -0.15
N GLN A 34 10.01 -1.08 -0.88
CA GLN A 34 9.99 -2.31 -1.68
C GLN A 34 9.78 -3.56 -0.83
N SER A 35 10.40 -3.63 0.35
CA SER A 35 10.23 -4.75 1.29
C SER A 35 8.80 -4.84 1.81
N ASP A 36 8.05 -3.73 1.80
CA ASP A 36 6.63 -3.69 2.14
C ASP A 36 5.68 -3.84 0.93
N ASN A 37 6.21 -4.30 -0.22
CA ASN A 37 5.48 -4.42 -1.49
C ASN A 37 4.93 -3.08 -2.00
N GLY A 38 5.67 -2.00 -1.77
CA GLY A 38 5.37 -0.66 -2.28
C GLY A 38 6.60 0.03 -2.83
N PHE A 39 6.49 1.33 -3.03
CA PHE A 39 7.59 2.21 -3.44
C PHE A 39 7.51 3.51 -2.64
N LEU A 40 8.55 4.35 -2.72
CA LEU A 40 8.40 5.73 -2.26
C LEU A 40 7.24 6.39 -3.02
N THR A 41 6.47 7.22 -2.32
CA THR A 41 5.22 7.74 -2.87
C THR A 41 5.45 8.55 -4.16
N ASP A 42 4.74 8.16 -5.22
CA ASP A 42 4.41 9.06 -6.32
C ASP A 42 3.22 9.94 -5.93
N ILE A 43 3.02 11.02 -6.68
CA ILE A 43 1.95 12.01 -6.45
C ILE A 43 1.28 12.32 -7.79
N GLU A 44 0.02 11.93 -7.91
CA GLU A 44 -0.76 12.01 -9.15
C GLU A 44 -1.43 13.39 -9.34
N ASN A 45 -1.83 14.03 -8.24
CA ASN A 45 -2.60 15.27 -8.28
C ASN A 45 -2.53 16.07 -6.96
N ALA A 46 -3.16 17.24 -6.95
CA ALA A 46 -3.18 18.16 -5.82
C ALA A 46 -3.91 17.61 -4.58
N ASP A 47 -4.92 16.76 -4.77
CA ASP A 47 -5.66 16.18 -3.65
C ASP A 47 -4.82 15.13 -2.91
N GLU A 48 -4.07 14.30 -3.66
CA GLU A 48 -3.09 13.38 -3.08
C GLU A 48 -1.96 14.13 -2.35
N GLN A 49 -1.46 15.23 -2.93
CA GLN A 49 -0.50 16.11 -2.25
C GLN A 49 -1.04 16.62 -0.91
N ALA A 50 -2.29 17.09 -0.88
CA ALA A 50 -2.90 17.60 0.34
C ALA A 50 -3.10 16.48 1.39
N PHE A 51 -3.50 15.29 0.95
CA PHE A 51 -3.56 14.11 1.81
C PHE A 51 -2.20 13.79 2.45
N LEU A 52 -1.12 13.78 1.66
CA LEU A 52 0.22 13.49 2.16
C LEU A 52 0.67 14.53 3.20
N GLN A 53 0.36 15.81 2.99
CA GLN A 53 0.64 16.85 3.98
C GLN A 53 -0.07 16.62 5.31
N ASN A 54 -1.35 16.19 5.27
CA ASN A 54 -2.08 15.85 6.49
C ASN A 54 -1.54 14.57 7.14
N LEU A 55 -1.16 13.56 6.34
CA LEU A 55 -0.61 12.30 6.84
C LEU A 55 0.70 12.50 7.61
N THR A 56 1.53 13.46 7.20
CA THR A 56 2.83 13.75 7.81
C THR A 56 2.81 14.91 8.79
N ASP A 57 1.64 15.46 9.11
CA ASP A 57 1.47 16.65 9.95
C ASP A 57 2.34 17.84 9.47
N GLY A 58 2.43 18.01 8.15
CA GLY A 58 3.27 19.04 7.53
C GLY A 58 4.78 18.83 7.74
N GLY A 59 5.23 17.61 8.05
CA GLY A 59 6.65 17.28 8.15
C GLY A 59 7.35 17.19 6.80
N GLU A 60 8.69 17.26 6.81
CA GLU A 60 9.51 16.97 5.63
C GLU A 60 9.72 15.46 5.44
N PHE A 61 9.76 15.01 4.18
CA PHE A 61 9.93 13.59 3.85
C PHE A 61 10.37 13.34 2.41
N TRP A 62 10.98 12.18 2.17
CA TRP A 62 11.28 11.68 0.82
C TRP A 62 10.04 11.26 0.05
N ILE A 63 10.01 11.64 -1.23
CA ILE A 63 9.07 11.13 -2.23
C ILE A 63 9.81 10.30 -3.29
N GLY A 64 9.08 9.59 -4.14
CA GLY A 64 9.66 8.71 -5.17
C GLY A 64 10.30 9.44 -6.34
N ALA A 65 10.28 10.78 -6.36
CA ALA A 65 10.86 11.57 -7.44
C ALA A 65 12.38 11.44 -7.44
N SER A 66 12.96 11.12 -8.60
CA SER A 66 14.40 11.16 -8.80
C SER A 66 14.72 11.45 -10.27
N ASP A 67 15.81 12.16 -10.50
CA ASP A 67 16.38 12.40 -11.83
C ASP A 67 17.74 11.73 -12.05
N CYS A 68 18.13 10.76 -11.20
CA CYS A 68 19.37 9.99 -11.35
C CYS A 68 19.55 9.35 -12.74
N ALA A 69 18.45 9.14 -13.47
CA ALA A 69 18.43 8.61 -14.84
C ALA A 69 18.55 9.71 -15.93
N GLY A 70 18.80 10.96 -15.56
CA GLY A 70 18.88 12.13 -16.43
C GLY A 70 17.54 12.85 -16.68
N ILE A 71 16.42 12.30 -16.22
CA ILE A 71 15.09 12.90 -16.29
C ILE A 71 14.32 12.61 -15.00
N TRP A 72 13.48 13.55 -14.57
CA TRP A 72 12.58 13.34 -13.44
C TRP A 72 11.56 12.24 -13.72
N LEU A 73 11.50 11.27 -12.81
CA LEU A 73 10.55 10.17 -12.84
C LEU A 73 10.19 9.73 -11.41
N TRP A 74 9.10 8.98 -11.30
CA TRP A 74 8.73 8.29 -10.07
C TRP A 74 9.42 6.93 -10.03
N TYR A 75 10.54 6.82 -9.32
CA TYR A 75 11.38 5.63 -9.37
C TYR A 75 10.68 4.40 -8.78
N GLY A 76 10.56 3.35 -9.59
CA GLY A 76 9.85 2.11 -9.24
C GLY A 76 8.33 2.17 -9.37
N SER A 77 7.74 3.37 -9.54
CA SER A 77 6.30 3.50 -9.78
C SER A 77 5.97 3.40 -11.27
N THR A 78 4.75 2.95 -11.58
CA THR A 78 4.18 3.00 -12.94
C THR A 78 3.46 4.31 -13.23
N GLN A 79 3.35 5.20 -12.24
CA GLN A 79 2.75 6.52 -12.41
C GLN A 79 3.59 7.35 -13.39
N PRO A 80 3.02 7.92 -14.45
CA PRO A 80 3.75 8.83 -15.33
C PRO A 80 4.11 10.11 -14.58
N TRP A 81 5.27 10.68 -14.92
CA TRP A 81 5.63 12.03 -14.49
C TRP A 81 4.66 13.05 -15.10
N GLY A 82 4.13 13.98 -14.30
CA GLY A 82 3.15 14.95 -14.79
C GLY A 82 2.80 16.04 -13.78
N PHE A 83 2.13 15.67 -12.69
CA PHE A 83 1.87 16.60 -11.60
C PHE A 83 3.18 16.94 -10.88
N THR A 84 3.41 18.23 -10.64
CA THR A 84 4.56 18.70 -9.86
C THR A 84 4.13 19.84 -8.95
N LYS A 85 4.85 20.00 -7.84
CA LYS A 85 4.67 21.11 -6.91
C LYS A 85 6.02 21.61 -6.40
N TRP A 86 6.97 21.75 -7.33
CA TRP A 86 8.28 22.31 -7.08
C TRP A 86 8.19 23.67 -6.39
N ASP A 87 9.03 23.86 -5.38
CA ASP A 87 9.18 25.14 -4.70
C ASP A 87 9.72 26.21 -5.66
N THR A 88 9.64 27.46 -5.24
CA THR A 88 10.17 28.58 -6.03
C THR A 88 11.66 28.35 -6.30
N HIS A 89 12.05 28.39 -7.58
CA HIS A 89 13.40 28.09 -8.09
C HIS A 89 13.82 26.62 -8.08
N GLN A 90 12.92 25.67 -7.77
CA GLN A 90 13.22 24.25 -7.82
C GLN A 90 12.68 23.59 -9.10
N PRO A 91 13.28 22.48 -9.56
CA PRO A 91 14.55 21.92 -9.06
C PRO A 91 15.76 22.74 -9.53
N ASP A 92 16.73 22.97 -8.66
CA ASP A 92 17.93 23.79 -8.96
C ASP A 92 19.23 22.99 -9.13
N ASN A 93 19.20 21.69 -8.81
CA ASN A 93 20.34 20.78 -8.81
C ASN A 93 21.57 21.41 -8.12
N PHE A 94 21.41 21.90 -6.89
CA PHE A 94 22.45 22.67 -6.22
C PHE A 94 23.78 21.92 -6.19
N ARG A 95 24.83 22.58 -6.72
CA ARG A 95 26.19 22.01 -6.87
C ARG A 95 26.25 20.71 -7.69
N ASN A 96 25.29 20.48 -8.58
CA ASN A 96 25.17 19.28 -9.40
C ASN A 96 25.11 17.98 -8.57
N ASN A 97 24.40 18.00 -7.44
CA ASN A 97 24.36 16.87 -6.51
C ASN A 97 22.99 16.68 -5.82
N GLU A 98 21.90 17.14 -6.45
CA GLU A 98 20.55 17.01 -5.90
C GLU A 98 19.68 16.23 -6.87
N HIS A 99 19.52 14.94 -6.59
CA HIS A 99 18.90 13.99 -7.52
C HIS A 99 17.68 13.24 -6.97
N CYS A 100 17.22 13.67 -5.79
CA CYS A 100 16.17 12.99 -5.05
C CYS A 100 15.16 14.02 -4.53
N GLY A 101 13.88 13.81 -4.81
CA GLY A 101 12.83 14.72 -4.39
C GLY A 101 12.42 14.52 -2.93
N GLU A 102 12.31 15.62 -2.19
CA GLU A 102 11.65 15.70 -0.90
C GLU A 102 10.42 16.63 -0.98
N ILE A 103 9.53 16.50 -0.01
CA ILE A 103 8.58 17.56 0.33
C ILE A 103 9.08 18.26 1.59
N ARG A 104 9.09 19.60 1.58
CA ARG A 104 9.43 20.45 2.73
C ARG A 104 8.20 20.75 3.60
N PRO A 105 8.36 21.30 4.82
CA PRO A 105 7.24 21.48 5.75
C PRO A 105 6.07 22.36 5.26
N HIS A 106 6.33 23.29 4.33
CA HIS A 106 5.29 24.10 3.68
C HIS A 106 4.63 23.42 2.47
N GLY A 107 4.94 22.15 2.23
CA GLY A 107 4.28 21.30 1.24
C GLY A 107 4.69 21.53 -0.20
N MET A 108 5.85 22.15 -0.44
CA MET A 108 6.48 22.31 -1.75
C MET A 108 7.65 21.35 -1.91
N TRP A 109 7.95 20.98 -3.15
CA TRP A 109 8.96 19.97 -3.46
C TRP A 109 10.33 20.61 -3.67
N ASN A 110 11.36 19.86 -3.33
CA ASN A 110 12.75 20.25 -3.49
C ASN A 110 13.55 19.04 -3.98
N ASP A 111 14.45 19.22 -4.95
CA ASP A 111 15.52 18.24 -5.16
C ASP A 111 16.57 18.42 -4.08
N PHE A 112 17.08 17.31 -3.57
CA PHE A 112 17.99 17.30 -2.44
C PHE A 112 19.01 16.17 -2.58
N PRO A 113 20.19 16.24 -1.93
CA PRO A 113 21.19 15.21 -2.10
C PRO A 113 20.71 13.89 -1.52
N CYS A 114 20.68 12.85 -2.35
CA CYS A 114 20.18 11.52 -2.00
C CYS A 114 20.90 10.86 -0.80
N SER A 115 22.10 11.36 -0.45
CA SER A 115 22.92 10.88 0.67
C SER A 115 22.48 11.41 2.04
N HIS A 116 21.64 12.44 2.07
CA HIS A 116 21.03 12.94 3.30
C HIS A 116 19.91 12.02 3.78
N THR A 117 19.51 12.18 5.03
CA THR A 117 18.43 11.39 5.62
C THR A 117 17.16 12.22 5.79
N ARG A 118 16.02 11.59 5.51
CA ARG A 118 14.68 12.14 5.80
C ARG A 118 13.74 11.04 6.25
N PRO A 119 12.67 11.36 7.01
CA PRO A 119 11.45 10.56 7.04
C PRO A 119 10.95 10.27 5.62
N PHE A 120 10.06 9.31 5.44
CA PHE A 120 9.60 8.94 4.11
C PHE A 120 8.19 8.36 4.11
N VAL A 121 7.51 8.46 2.97
CA VAL A 121 6.19 7.85 2.78
C VAL A 121 6.29 6.77 1.72
N CYS A 122 5.87 5.56 2.09
CA CYS A 122 5.68 4.47 1.14
C CYS A 122 4.23 4.47 0.61
N LYS A 123 4.06 4.17 -0.67
CA LYS A 123 2.77 3.98 -1.35
C LYS A 123 2.72 2.58 -1.96
N ARG A 124 1.56 1.93 -1.86
CA ARG A 124 1.23 0.71 -2.61
C ARG A 124 -0.22 0.73 -3.05
N LYS A 125 -0.60 -0.04 -4.06
CA LYS A 125 -2.02 -0.19 -4.42
C LYS A 125 -2.75 -0.94 -3.32
N VAL A 126 -4.02 -0.59 -3.12
CA VAL A 126 -4.93 -1.39 -2.27
C VAL A 126 -4.89 -2.84 -2.74
N THR A 127 -4.79 -3.76 -1.79
CA THR A 127 -4.95 -5.17 -2.12
C THR A 127 -6.40 -5.37 -2.53
N LEU A 128 -6.62 -5.91 -3.73
CA LEU A 128 -7.92 -6.41 -4.11
C LEU A 128 -8.17 -7.67 -3.29
N SER A 129 -8.84 -7.53 -2.15
CA SER A 129 -9.29 -8.71 -1.42
C SER A 129 -10.52 -9.24 -2.15
N PHE A 130 -10.32 -10.39 -2.81
CA PHE A 130 -11.39 -11.13 -3.47
C PHE A 130 -12.50 -11.47 -2.48
N CYS A 131 -12.13 -11.71 -1.22
CA CYS A 131 -13.01 -12.04 -0.12
C CYS A 131 -13.15 -10.85 0.85
N ASP A 132 -14.34 -10.67 1.42
CA ASP A 132 -14.56 -9.82 2.59
C ASP A 132 -13.57 -10.20 3.72
N LYS A 133 -13.06 -9.22 4.48
CA LYS A 133 -12.07 -9.43 5.56
C LYS A 133 -12.48 -10.46 6.61
N THR A 134 -13.78 -10.73 6.77
CA THR A 134 -14.32 -11.75 7.69
C THR A 134 -14.24 -13.18 7.13
N TRP A 135 -13.73 -13.34 5.91
CA TRP A 135 -13.50 -14.61 5.23
C TRP A 135 -12.01 -14.83 5.03
N SER A 136 -11.58 -16.08 5.16
CA SER A 136 -10.21 -16.48 4.87
C SER A 136 -10.07 -16.80 3.37
N THR A 137 -8.87 -16.60 2.81
CA THR A 137 -8.60 -16.75 1.38
C THR A 137 -7.58 -17.85 1.12
N ARG A 138 -7.86 -18.74 0.15
CA ARG A 138 -6.86 -19.67 -0.38
C ARG A 138 -7.17 -20.07 -1.82
N GLY A 139 -6.16 -20.00 -2.69
CA GLY A 139 -6.28 -20.45 -4.09
C GLY A 139 -7.39 -19.75 -4.86
N GLY A 140 -7.61 -18.45 -4.61
CA GLY A 140 -8.68 -17.68 -5.26
C GLY A 140 -10.10 -17.95 -4.73
N ARG A 141 -10.26 -18.73 -3.65
CA ARG A 141 -11.55 -19.03 -3.01
C ARG A 141 -11.63 -18.41 -1.61
N CYS A 142 -12.85 -18.13 -1.18
CA CYS A 142 -13.19 -17.58 0.13
C CYS A 142 -13.79 -18.65 1.04
N TYR A 143 -13.37 -18.70 2.30
CA TYR A 143 -13.87 -19.67 3.28
C TYR A 143 -14.29 -18.94 4.56
N LYS A 144 -15.41 -19.35 5.15
CA LYS A 144 -15.86 -18.84 6.45
C LYS A 144 -16.56 -19.95 7.19
N ARG A 145 -16.21 -20.09 8.47
CA ARG A 145 -16.92 -20.95 9.40
C ARG A 145 -17.91 -20.11 10.18
N PHE A 146 -19.16 -20.55 10.20
CA PHE A 146 -20.17 -20.02 11.10
C PHE A 146 -20.21 -20.87 12.37
N PRO A 147 -20.10 -20.27 13.56
CA PRO A 147 -20.26 -21.00 14.82
C PRO A 147 -21.71 -21.45 15.00
N GLY A 148 -21.90 -22.59 15.69
CA GLY A 148 -23.23 -23.17 15.96
C GLY A 148 -23.52 -24.44 15.16
N THR A 149 -24.52 -25.19 15.61
CA THR A 149 -25.00 -26.41 14.97
C THR A 149 -26.29 -26.15 14.21
N LEU A 150 -26.31 -26.53 12.93
CA LEU A 150 -27.46 -26.38 12.05
C LEU A 150 -27.70 -27.69 11.31
N THR A 151 -28.95 -27.98 10.96
CA THR A 151 -29.25 -29.01 9.96
C THR A 151 -28.62 -28.63 8.63
N TRP A 152 -28.31 -29.62 7.78
CA TRP A 152 -27.69 -29.40 6.47
C TRP A 152 -28.39 -28.32 5.64
N ILE A 153 -29.74 -28.34 5.58
CA ILE A 153 -30.51 -27.38 4.80
C ILE A 153 -30.40 -25.94 5.33
N ASN A 154 -30.38 -25.76 6.65
CA ASN A 154 -30.23 -24.45 7.28
C ASN A 154 -28.79 -23.93 7.14
N ALA A 155 -27.79 -24.81 7.19
CA ALA A 155 -26.40 -24.45 6.91
C ALA A 155 -26.22 -23.99 5.45
N LEU A 156 -26.80 -24.72 4.49
CA LEU A 156 -26.79 -24.31 3.07
C LEU A 156 -27.46 -22.94 2.87
N LYS A 157 -28.64 -22.73 3.45
CA LYS A 157 -29.35 -21.44 3.37
C LYS A 157 -28.53 -20.30 3.96
N LEU A 158 -27.82 -20.53 5.06
CA LEU A 158 -26.93 -19.54 5.67
C LEU A 158 -25.75 -19.19 4.75
N CYS A 159 -25.14 -20.16 4.09
CA CYS A 159 -24.11 -19.90 3.09
C CYS A 159 -24.68 -19.09 1.92
N GLN A 160 -25.86 -19.48 1.41
CA GLN A 160 -26.52 -18.81 0.30
C GLN A 160 -26.92 -17.36 0.62
N SER A 161 -27.37 -17.07 1.85
CA SER A 161 -27.67 -15.70 2.28
C SER A 161 -26.43 -14.79 2.37
N ASN A 162 -25.24 -15.39 2.41
CA ASN A 162 -23.96 -14.70 2.34
C ASN A 162 -23.33 -14.78 0.92
N SER A 163 -24.13 -15.07 -0.11
CA SER A 163 -23.66 -15.22 -1.50
C SER A 163 -22.56 -16.29 -1.67
N ALA A 164 -22.62 -17.34 -0.86
CA ALA A 164 -21.68 -18.47 -0.87
C ALA A 164 -22.44 -19.81 -0.96
N THR A 165 -21.69 -20.91 -0.92
CA THR A 165 -22.24 -22.27 -0.81
C THR A 165 -21.48 -23.06 0.26
N LEU A 166 -21.97 -24.26 0.61
CA LEU A 166 -21.21 -25.19 1.43
C LEU A 166 -19.90 -25.56 0.73
N VAL A 167 -18.82 -25.71 1.51
CA VAL A 167 -17.50 -26.00 0.95
C VAL A 167 -17.51 -27.31 0.16
N ASN A 168 -17.02 -27.25 -1.09
CA ASN A 168 -16.70 -28.40 -1.90
C ASN A 168 -15.18 -28.52 -1.97
N ILE A 169 -14.62 -29.56 -1.34
CA ILE A 169 -13.19 -29.75 -1.18
C ILE A 169 -12.64 -30.49 -2.41
N GLU A 170 -11.76 -29.82 -3.17
CA GLU A 170 -11.28 -30.30 -4.47
C GLU A 170 -9.97 -31.08 -4.38
N ASN A 171 -9.17 -30.85 -3.35
CA ASN A 171 -7.86 -31.51 -3.20
C ASN A 171 -7.41 -31.61 -1.74
N PHE A 172 -6.37 -32.43 -1.51
CA PHE A 172 -5.78 -32.66 -0.20
C PHE A 172 -5.25 -31.38 0.46
N ALA A 173 -4.74 -30.45 -0.36
CA ALA A 173 -4.19 -29.20 0.12
C ALA A 173 -5.31 -28.31 0.71
N GLU A 174 -6.46 -28.23 0.03
CA GLU A 174 -7.69 -27.56 0.50
C GLU A 174 -8.27 -28.25 1.74
N GLN A 175 -8.35 -29.59 1.76
CA GLN A 175 -8.79 -30.34 2.95
C GLN A 175 -7.96 -29.97 4.19
N THR A 176 -6.64 -29.94 4.03
CA THR A 176 -5.70 -29.57 5.10
C THR A 176 -5.92 -28.13 5.55
N TYR A 177 -6.15 -27.21 4.60
CA TYR A 177 -6.45 -25.81 4.91
C TYR A 177 -7.65 -25.68 5.84
N VAL A 178 -8.75 -26.29 5.42
CA VAL A 178 -10.06 -26.15 6.04
C VAL A 178 -10.03 -26.76 7.43
N ASN A 179 -9.34 -27.89 7.60
CA ASN A 179 -9.18 -28.54 8.91
C ASN A 179 -8.39 -27.66 9.89
N VAL A 180 -7.24 -27.12 9.47
CA VAL A 180 -6.36 -26.33 10.35
C VAL A 180 -6.97 -24.98 10.69
N ASN A 181 -7.47 -24.24 9.69
CA ASN A 181 -7.87 -22.84 9.87
C ASN A 181 -9.32 -22.68 10.31
N HIS A 182 -10.16 -23.70 10.10
CA HIS A 182 -11.58 -23.66 10.46
C HIS A 182 -11.97 -24.72 11.50
N LYS A 183 -11.01 -25.51 12.01
CA LYS A 183 -11.18 -26.47 13.12
C LYS A 183 -12.43 -27.35 12.92
N ILE A 184 -12.49 -28.03 11.77
CA ILE A 184 -13.66 -28.85 11.39
C ILE A 184 -13.65 -30.21 12.11
N TRP A 185 -12.52 -30.64 12.69
CA TRP A 185 -12.43 -31.88 13.48
C TRP A 185 -11.50 -31.70 14.69
N ASN A 186 -11.94 -32.19 15.85
CA ASN A 186 -11.11 -32.70 16.95
C ASN A 186 -11.34 -34.21 17.02
#